data_AF-X1BUH5-F1
#
_entry.id   AF-X1BUH5-F1
#
_cell.length_a   1.000
_cell.length_b   1.000
_cell.length_c   1.000
_cell.angle_alpha   90.00
_cell.angle_beta   90.00
_cell.angle_gamma   90.00
#
_symmetry.space_group_name_H-M   'P 1'
#
loop_
_entity.id
_entity.type
_entity.pdbx_description
1 polymer ?
#
loop_
_entity_poly.entity_id
_entity_poly.type
_entity_poly.pdbx_seq_one_letter_code
_entity_poly.pdbx_strand_id
1 'polypeptide(L)'
;MQMFKTLCIASALMLGISPLVFAQSITLHGGEEVDMVLLPKFLGILVFDQANEGAQEANAELDNRGELLFVGPTPENAVAGQIEIMTTSATQGRGAVMLSNNAGDQIVPSAKAARAAGTTVVTWDSPIPSGEGEDVFVAQVDFGSIGEVMADMAFSILGGSGQMAIL
;
A
#
# COMPACT_ATOMS: atom_id res chain seq x y z
N MET A 1 47.44 13.48 64.26
CA MET A 1 46.67 12.30 63.81
C MET A 1 46.16 12.62 62.42
N GLN A 2 46.86 12.19 61.36
CA GLN A 2 46.61 10.91 60.65
C GLN A 2 45.13 10.80 60.23
N MET A 3 44.74 10.63 58.96
CA MET A 3 45.49 10.04 57.86
C MET A 3 44.77 10.37 56.53
N PHE A 4 45.52 10.94 55.58
CA PHE A 4 45.26 10.84 54.13
C PHE A 4 45.42 9.37 53.72
N LYS A 5 44.37 8.75 53.15
CA LYS A 5 44.36 7.48 52.39
C LYS A 5 43.01 7.39 51.66
N THR A 6 42.80 7.01 50.40
CA THR A 6 43.64 6.70 49.25
C THR A 6 42.67 6.74 48.06
N LEU A 7 43.09 7.39 46.98
CA LEU A 7 42.49 7.33 45.65
C LEU A 7 42.62 5.89 45.11
N CYS A 8 41.50 5.19 44.90
CA CYS A 8 41.46 3.99 44.05
C CYS A 8 40.30 4.11 43.07
N ILE A 9 40.65 4.56 41.87
CA ILE A 9 39.89 4.42 40.64
C ILE A 9 39.70 2.92 40.39
N ALA A 10 38.46 2.45 40.36
CA ALA A 10 38.09 1.17 39.81
C ALA A 10 37.06 1.42 38.70
N SER A 11 37.57 1.58 37.48
CA SER A 11 36.79 1.59 36.24
C SER A 11 36.10 0.23 36.09
N ALA A 12 34.86 0.13 36.55
CA ALA A 12 34.01 -1.00 36.23
C ALA A 12 33.51 -0.82 34.79
N LEU A 13 34.07 -1.63 33.91
CA LEU A 13 33.68 -1.84 32.53
C LEU A 13 32.17 -2.19 32.48
N MET A 14 31.32 -1.20 32.18
CA MET A 14 29.92 -1.46 31.88
C MET A 14 29.85 -2.19 30.53
N LEU A 15 29.72 -3.51 30.60
CA LEU A 15 29.24 -4.35 29.51
C LEU A 15 27.88 -3.80 29.08
N GLY A 16 27.87 -3.15 27.91
CA GLY A 16 26.66 -2.67 27.26
C GLY A 16 25.77 -3.86 26.91
N ILE A 17 24.78 -4.12 27.76
CA ILE A 17 23.65 -4.97 27.42
C ILE A 17 22.79 -4.11 26.49
N SER A 18 22.96 -4.28 25.17
CA SER A 18 22.00 -3.74 24.21
C SER A 18 20.63 -4.31 24.57
N PRO A 19 19.60 -3.49 24.86
CA PRO A 19 18.26 -4.03 25.00
C PRO A 19 17.87 -4.60 23.65
N LEU A 20 17.59 -5.91 23.64
CA LEU A 20 16.92 -6.56 22.54
C LEU A 20 15.55 -5.88 22.43
N VAL A 21 15.41 -4.96 21.48
CA VAL A 21 14.13 -4.35 21.14
C VAL A 21 13.31 -5.46 20.50
N PHE A 22 12.51 -6.16 21.30
CA PHE A 22 11.43 -6.98 20.77
C PHE A 22 10.48 -6.02 20.06
N ALA A 23 10.36 -6.16 18.74
CA ALA A 23 9.33 -5.48 17.98
C ALA A 23 7.98 -5.76 18.66
N GLN A 24 7.35 -4.73 19.22
CA GLN A 24 6.00 -4.88 19.74
C GLN A 24 5.12 -5.36 18.60
N SER A 25 4.48 -6.50 18.78
CA SER A 25 3.43 -6.96 17.88
C SER A 25 2.36 -5.87 17.84
N ILE A 26 2.22 -5.20 16.70
CA ILE A 26 1.10 -4.31 16.45
C ILE A 26 -0.15 -5.18 16.53
N THR A 27 -0.92 -5.00 17.61
CA THR A 27 -2.24 -5.61 17.69
C THR A 27 -3.15 -4.76 16.83
N LEU A 28 -3.68 -5.33 15.76
CA LEU A 28 -4.68 -4.65 14.94
C LEU A 28 -5.94 -4.51 15.78
N HIS A 29 -6.33 -3.26 16.06
CA HIS A 29 -7.56 -2.95 16.76
C HIS A 29 -8.62 -2.61 15.70
N GLY A 30 -9.69 -3.40 15.64
CA GLY A 30 -10.89 -3.04 14.87
C GLY A 30 -11.73 -1.99 15.62
N GLY A 31 -12.82 -1.53 14.99
CA GLY A 31 -13.75 -0.58 15.62
C GLY A 31 -13.40 0.90 15.45
N GLU A 32 -12.35 1.20 14.69
CA GLU A 32 -11.96 2.57 14.34
C GLU A 32 -13.00 3.21 13.41
N GLU A 33 -13.02 4.54 13.36
CA GLU A 33 -13.88 5.30 12.45
C GLU A 33 -13.00 5.95 11.38
N VAL A 34 -12.84 5.28 10.24
CA VAL A 34 -11.97 5.73 9.14
C VAL A 34 -12.76 5.75 7.84
N ASP A 35 -12.92 6.94 7.26
CA ASP A 35 -13.47 7.11 5.93
C ASP A 35 -12.44 6.72 4.87
N MET A 36 -12.80 5.81 3.98
CA MET A 36 -11.90 5.21 3.01
C MET A 36 -12.48 5.24 1.59
N VAL A 37 -11.58 5.25 0.61
CA VAL A 37 -11.93 5.18 -0.82
C VAL A 37 -11.23 3.98 -1.44
N LEU A 38 -11.98 3.06 -2.02
CA LEU A 38 -11.48 2.05 -2.95
C LEU A 38 -11.61 2.60 -4.38
N LEU A 39 -10.45 2.89 -4.99
CA LEU A 39 -10.31 3.53 -6.29
C LEU A 39 -9.76 2.55 -7.32
N PRO A 40 -10.60 1.94 -8.18
CA PRO A 40 -10.14 1.06 -9.25
C PRO A 40 -9.53 1.84 -10.42
N LYS A 41 -9.02 1.13 -11.44
CA LYS A 41 -8.54 1.77 -12.69
C LYS A 41 -9.62 2.62 -13.34
N PHE A 42 -10.83 2.07 -13.42
CA PHE A 42 -12.09 2.70 -13.82
C PHE A 42 -13.23 1.72 -13.52
N LEU A 43 -14.46 2.23 -13.49
CA LEU A 43 -15.66 1.43 -13.23
C LEU A 43 -16.09 0.61 -14.47
N GLY A 44 -16.84 -0.47 -14.24
CA GLY A 44 -17.40 -1.33 -15.30
C GLY A 44 -16.53 -2.52 -15.69
N ILE A 45 -15.48 -2.82 -14.93
CA ILE A 45 -14.72 -4.07 -15.05
C ILE A 45 -15.07 -4.99 -13.87
N LEU A 46 -15.56 -6.19 -14.19
CA LEU A 46 -16.05 -7.17 -13.21
C LEU A 46 -15.05 -7.49 -12.09
N VAL A 47 -13.75 -7.60 -12.39
CA VAL A 47 -12.74 -7.91 -11.36
C VAL A 47 -12.63 -6.83 -10.28
N PHE A 48 -12.96 -5.58 -10.60
CA PHE A 48 -12.95 -4.49 -9.61
C PHE A 48 -14.23 -4.48 -8.77
N ASP A 49 -15.36 -4.92 -9.32
CA ASP A 49 -16.58 -5.13 -8.55
C ASP A 49 -16.38 -6.26 -7.52
N GLN A 50 -15.70 -7.34 -7.93
CA GLN A 50 -15.32 -8.45 -7.02
C GLN A 50 -14.31 -8.02 -5.95
N ALA A 51 -13.34 -7.17 -6.30
CA ALA A 51 -12.43 -6.59 -5.32
C ALA A 51 -13.17 -5.70 -4.31
N ASN A 52 -14.20 -4.96 -4.75
CA ASN A 52 -15.07 -4.20 -3.86
C ASN A 52 -15.87 -5.11 -2.93
N GLU A 53 -16.42 -6.24 -3.40
CA GLU A 53 -17.07 -7.23 -2.51
C GLU A 53 -16.13 -7.64 -1.36
N GLY A 54 -14.89 -8.03 -1.68
CA GLY A 54 -13.89 -8.37 -0.65
C GLY A 54 -13.51 -7.19 0.26
N ALA A 55 -13.44 -5.97 -0.26
CA ALA A 55 -13.19 -4.78 0.55
C ALA A 55 -14.33 -4.47 1.52
N GLN A 56 -15.58 -4.67 1.12
CA GLN A 56 -16.75 -4.51 1.98
C GLN A 56 -16.79 -5.58 3.07
N GLU A 57 -16.46 -6.83 2.74
CA GLU A 57 -16.30 -7.91 3.72
C GLU A 57 -15.22 -7.55 4.75
N ALA A 58 -14.04 -7.13 4.31
CA ALA A 58 -12.95 -6.70 5.19
C ALA A 58 -13.34 -5.49 6.07
N ASN A 59 -14.06 -4.51 5.51
CA ASN A 59 -14.55 -3.36 6.26
C ASN A 59 -15.47 -3.78 7.42
N ALA A 60 -16.35 -4.76 7.17
CA ALA A 60 -17.24 -5.32 8.19
C ALA A 60 -16.48 -6.17 9.23
N GLU A 61 -15.53 -7.01 8.81
CA GLU A 61 -14.69 -7.81 9.71
C GLU A 61 -13.85 -6.95 10.67
N LEU A 62 -13.38 -5.79 10.18
CA LEU A 62 -12.62 -4.82 10.97
C LEU A 62 -13.51 -3.94 11.87
N ASP A 63 -14.84 -4.06 11.80
CA ASP A 63 -15.80 -3.18 12.48
C ASP A 63 -15.52 -1.68 12.20
N ASN A 64 -15.07 -1.34 10.99
CA ASN A 64 -14.82 0.06 10.66
C ASN A 64 -16.14 0.82 10.56
N ARG A 65 -16.25 1.90 11.34
CA ARG A 65 -17.47 2.73 11.43
C ARG A 65 -17.53 3.85 10.40
N GLY A 66 -16.41 4.11 9.72
CA GLY A 66 -16.36 5.09 8.63
C GLY A 66 -16.97 4.56 7.32
N GLU A 67 -17.12 5.47 6.37
CA GLU A 67 -17.64 5.15 5.03
C GLU A 67 -16.56 4.52 4.17
N LEU A 68 -16.84 3.36 3.56
CA LEU A 68 -16.04 2.80 2.46
C LEU A 68 -16.71 3.13 1.13
N LEU A 69 -16.14 4.09 0.40
CA LEU A 69 -16.58 4.47 -0.94
C LEU A 69 -15.92 3.61 -2.01
N PHE A 70 -16.71 3.02 -2.90
CA PHE A 70 -16.23 2.47 -4.16
C PHE A 70 -16.55 3.45 -5.29
N VAL A 71 -15.55 4.22 -5.69
CA VAL A 71 -15.69 5.27 -6.72
C VAL A 71 -14.49 5.23 -7.65
N GLY A 72 -14.73 5.45 -8.93
CA GLY A 72 -13.69 5.44 -9.93
C GLY A 72 -14.06 6.24 -11.17
N PRO A 73 -13.07 6.52 -12.03
CA PRO A 73 -13.30 7.18 -13.31
C PRO A 73 -14.03 6.27 -14.31
N THR A 74 -14.40 6.83 -15.45
CA THR A 74 -14.76 6.06 -16.65
C THR A 74 -13.49 5.67 -17.42
N PRO A 75 -13.55 4.70 -18.35
CA PRO A 75 -12.40 4.34 -19.17
C PRO A 75 -11.80 5.54 -19.92
N GLU A 76 -12.63 6.48 -20.38
CA GLU A 76 -12.24 7.62 -21.22
C GLU A 76 -11.47 8.70 -20.43
N ASN A 77 -11.67 8.77 -19.11
CA ASN A 77 -11.03 9.78 -18.27
C ASN A 77 -10.13 9.18 -17.17
N ALA A 78 -9.72 7.92 -17.30
CA ALA A 78 -9.07 7.17 -16.23
C ALA A 78 -7.91 7.91 -15.54
N VAL A 79 -7.01 8.53 -16.30
CA VAL A 79 -5.85 9.26 -15.74
C VAL A 79 -6.29 10.49 -14.95
N ALA A 80 -7.05 11.39 -15.59
CA ALA A 80 -7.46 12.65 -14.98
C ALA A 80 -8.41 12.42 -13.79
N GLY A 81 -9.34 11.47 -13.92
CA GLY A 81 -10.30 11.16 -12.88
C GLY A 81 -9.64 10.53 -11.65
N GLN A 82 -8.61 9.69 -11.79
CA GLN A 82 -7.88 9.19 -10.61
C GLN A 82 -7.17 10.31 -9.85
N ILE A 83 -6.55 11.26 -10.56
CA ILE A 83 -5.89 12.43 -9.95
C ILE A 83 -6.92 13.31 -9.23
N GLU A 84 -8.08 13.54 -9.84
CA GLU A 84 -9.17 14.33 -9.24
C GLU A 84 -9.75 13.65 -7.99
N ILE A 85 -9.98 12.33 -8.05
CA ILE A 85 -10.51 11.56 -6.90
C ILE A 85 -9.49 11.56 -5.75
N MET A 86 -8.20 11.36 -6.03
CA MET A 86 -7.14 11.43 -5.01
C MET A 86 -7.11 12.81 -4.34
N THR A 87 -7.17 13.87 -5.13
CA THR A 87 -7.14 15.27 -4.63
C THR A 87 -8.38 15.59 -3.81
N THR A 88 -9.56 15.16 -4.28
CA THR A 88 -10.84 15.34 -3.58
C THR A 88 -10.86 14.56 -2.26
N SER A 89 -10.37 13.32 -2.27
CA SER A 89 -10.30 12.46 -1.07
C SER A 89 -9.44 13.10 0.01
N ALA A 90 -8.28 13.65 -0.36
CA ALA A 90 -7.42 14.41 0.54
C ALA A 90 -8.13 15.66 1.12
N THR A 91 -8.81 16.42 0.24
CA THR A 91 -9.52 17.64 0.64
C THR A 91 -10.70 17.34 1.57
N GLN A 92 -11.36 16.20 1.38
CA GLN A 92 -12.46 15.72 2.22
C GLN A 92 -11.98 15.05 3.52
N GLY A 93 -10.67 14.92 3.73
CA GLY A 93 -10.11 14.30 4.92
C GLY A 93 -10.35 12.79 4.99
N ARG A 94 -10.44 12.10 3.84
CA ARG A 94 -10.50 10.64 3.81
C ARG A 94 -9.22 10.07 4.43
N GLY A 95 -9.39 9.12 5.35
CA GLY A 95 -8.28 8.49 6.07
C GLY A 95 -7.43 7.58 5.19
N ALA A 96 -8.02 6.96 4.16
CA ALA A 96 -7.27 6.17 3.19
C ALA A 96 -7.84 6.25 1.76
N VAL A 97 -6.94 6.16 0.78
CA VAL A 97 -7.25 5.92 -0.64
C VAL A 97 -6.50 4.68 -1.09
N MET A 98 -7.23 3.65 -1.50
CA MET A 98 -6.75 2.37 -2.01
C MET A 98 -6.86 2.37 -3.53
N LEU A 99 -5.75 2.66 -4.22
CA LEU A 99 -5.65 2.91 -5.65
C LEU A 99 -5.17 1.69 -6.44
N SER A 100 -5.93 1.26 -7.44
CA SER A 100 -5.40 0.48 -8.57
C SER A 100 -5.02 1.45 -9.69
N ASN A 101 -3.72 1.66 -9.85
CA ASN A 101 -3.20 2.78 -10.64
C ASN A 101 -3.35 2.57 -12.15
N ASN A 102 -3.89 3.59 -12.83
CA ASN A 102 -3.92 3.69 -14.29
C ASN A 102 -3.25 5.00 -14.80
N ALA A 103 -2.94 5.93 -13.90
CA ALA A 103 -2.28 7.20 -14.19
C ALA A 103 -0.74 7.12 -14.28
N GLY A 104 -0.15 5.96 -13.95
CA GLY A 104 1.30 5.80 -13.89
C GLY A 104 1.93 6.75 -12.87
N ASP A 105 3.05 7.38 -13.20
CA ASP A 105 3.69 8.37 -12.33
C ASP A 105 3.00 9.74 -12.34
N GLN A 106 2.00 9.97 -13.20
CA GLN A 106 1.32 11.28 -13.26
C GLN A 106 0.49 11.56 -11.99
N ILE A 107 0.13 10.54 -11.22
CA ILE A 107 -0.61 10.69 -9.97
C ILE A 107 0.25 11.13 -8.78
N VAL A 108 1.58 10.97 -8.87
CA VAL A 108 2.55 11.20 -7.79
C VAL A 108 2.34 12.54 -7.08
N PRO A 109 2.14 13.69 -7.76
CA PRO A 109 1.92 14.96 -7.07
C PRO A 109 0.66 14.95 -6.17
N SER A 110 -0.44 14.37 -6.65
CA SER A 110 -1.68 14.27 -5.88
C SER A 110 -1.59 13.26 -4.74
N ALA A 111 -0.91 12.13 -4.94
CA ALA A 111 -0.68 11.13 -3.89
C ALA A 111 0.20 11.71 -2.76
N LYS A 112 1.29 12.41 -3.10
CA LYS A 112 2.13 13.10 -2.11
C LYS A 112 1.35 14.18 -1.34
N ALA A 113 0.49 14.95 -2.03
CA ALA A 113 -0.35 15.94 -1.39
C ALA A 113 -1.37 15.29 -0.43
N ALA A 114 -1.99 14.18 -0.82
CA ALA A 114 -2.90 13.41 0.02
C ALA A 114 -2.22 12.92 1.30
N ARG A 115 -1.03 12.33 1.17
CA ARG A 115 -0.22 11.90 2.32
C ARG A 115 0.17 13.05 3.24
N ALA A 116 0.58 14.19 2.67
CA ALA A 116 0.89 15.38 3.46
C ALA A 116 -0.34 15.94 4.20
N ALA A 117 -1.56 15.68 3.71
CA ALA A 117 -2.82 16.03 4.35
C ALA A 117 -3.30 14.97 5.37
N GLY A 118 -2.58 13.85 5.54
CA GLY A 118 -2.91 12.78 6.49
C GLY A 118 -3.69 11.60 5.89
N THR A 119 -3.95 11.60 4.58
CA THR A 119 -4.56 10.45 3.89
C THR A 119 -3.51 9.38 3.64
N THR A 120 -3.76 8.16 4.09
CA THR A 120 -2.92 6.99 3.76
C THR A 120 -3.17 6.59 2.30
N VAL A 121 -2.12 6.45 1.51
CA VAL A 121 -2.21 6.04 0.10
C VAL A 121 -1.71 4.61 -0.05
N VAL A 122 -2.64 3.69 -0.28
CA VAL A 122 -2.35 2.27 -0.52
C VAL A 122 -2.52 2.01 -2.00
N THR A 123 -1.56 1.36 -2.64
CA THR A 123 -1.75 0.85 -4.01
C THR A 123 -2.08 -0.64 -3.98
N TRP A 124 -2.91 -1.10 -4.91
CA TRP A 124 -3.30 -2.51 -5.05
C TRP A 124 -3.50 -2.84 -6.53
N ASP A 125 -3.29 -4.11 -6.92
CA ASP A 125 -3.26 -4.58 -8.32
C ASP A 125 -2.15 -3.95 -9.19
N SER A 126 -2.13 -2.63 -9.31
CA SER A 126 -1.17 -1.86 -10.10
C SER A 126 -0.56 -0.74 -9.25
N PRO A 127 0.77 -0.75 -9.00
CA PRO A 127 1.44 0.24 -8.17
C PRO A 127 1.65 1.58 -8.89
N ILE A 128 2.13 2.59 -8.16
CA ILE A 128 2.80 3.73 -8.81
C ILE A 128 4.16 3.22 -9.29
N PRO A 129 4.53 3.35 -10.59
CA PRO A 129 5.77 2.77 -11.11
C PRO A 129 7.03 3.18 -10.35
N SER A 130 7.12 4.44 -9.95
CA SER A 130 8.22 4.96 -9.12
C SER A 130 8.13 4.59 -7.64
N GLY A 131 6.98 4.12 -7.16
CA GLY A 131 6.67 3.96 -5.74
C GLY A 131 6.57 5.28 -4.97
N GLU A 132 6.65 6.43 -5.65
CA GLU A 132 6.63 7.71 -4.97
C GLU A 132 5.21 8.12 -4.58
N GLY A 133 4.98 8.33 -3.28
CA GLY A 133 3.70 8.79 -2.77
C GLY A 133 2.71 7.68 -2.42
N GLU A 134 3.08 6.42 -2.57
CA GLU A 134 2.42 5.28 -1.90
C GLU A 134 3.05 5.04 -0.53
N ASP A 135 2.23 4.61 0.45
CA ASP A 135 2.65 4.14 1.76
C ASP A 135 2.96 2.64 1.74
N VAL A 136 2.17 1.88 0.99
CA VAL A 136 2.33 0.44 0.80
C VAL A 136 1.67 0.01 -0.51
N PHE A 137 2.27 -1.01 -1.15
CA PHE A 137 1.70 -1.70 -2.29
C PHE A 137 1.27 -3.12 -1.90
N VAL A 138 0.01 -3.47 -2.18
CA VAL A 138 -0.57 -4.80 -2.00
C VAL A 138 -0.55 -5.53 -3.34
N ALA A 139 0.46 -6.37 -3.52
CA ALA A 139 0.59 -7.22 -4.70
C ALA A 139 -0.28 -8.49 -4.57
N GLN A 140 -1.08 -8.80 -5.60
CA GLN A 140 -1.85 -10.04 -5.64
C GLN A 140 -0.99 -11.30 -5.82
N VAL A 141 0.11 -11.15 -6.56
CA VAL A 141 1.09 -12.20 -6.88
C VAL A 141 2.47 -11.56 -7.01
N ASP A 142 3.51 -12.39 -6.93
CA ASP A 142 4.84 -11.99 -7.37
C ASP A 142 4.85 -11.81 -8.91
N PHE A 143 5.26 -10.63 -9.38
CA PHE A 143 5.23 -10.29 -10.80
C PHE A 143 6.21 -11.11 -11.64
N GLY A 144 7.30 -11.61 -11.05
CA GLY A 144 8.20 -12.55 -11.74
C GLY A 144 7.49 -13.87 -12.02
N SER A 145 6.82 -14.40 -11.00
CA SER A 145 6.10 -15.67 -11.04
C SER A 145 4.97 -15.66 -12.08
N ILE A 146 4.19 -14.58 -12.19
CA ILE A 146 3.13 -14.51 -13.23
C ILE A 146 3.73 -14.47 -14.64
N GLY A 147 4.87 -13.78 -14.83
CA GLY A 147 5.58 -13.71 -16.10
C GLY A 147 6.09 -15.08 -16.54
N GLU A 148 6.67 -15.85 -15.62
CA GLU A 148 7.12 -17.22 -15.86
C GLU A 148 5.96 -18.13 -16.27
N VAL A 149 4.85 -18.10 -15.53
CA VAL A 149 3.65 -18.90 -15.86
C VAL A 149 3.12 -18.56 -17.25
N MET A 150 3.03 -17.27 -17.61
CA MET A 150 2.58 -16.86 -18.94
C MET A 150 3.54 -17.32 -20.05
N ALA A 151 4.86 -17.25 -19.80
CA ALA A 151 5.88 -17.71 -20.74
C ALA A 151 5.82 -19.24 -20.92
N ASP A 152 5.65 -20.00 -19.84
CA ASP A 152 5.50 -21.46 -19.88
C ASP A 152 4.23 -21.88 -20.61
N MET A 153 3.12 -21.18 -20.39
CA MET A 153 1.89 -21.40 -21.14
C MET A 153 2.08 -21.14 -22.63
N ALA A 154 2.73 -20.03 -22.99
CA ALA A 154 3.04 -19.72 -24.39
C ALA A 154 3.96 -20.76 -25.03
N PHE A 155 5.03 -21.17 -24.32
CA PHE A 155 5.95 -22.21 -24.75
C PHE A 155 5.22 -23.54 -25.00
N SER A 156 4.35 -23.94 -24.07
CA SER A 156 3.55 -25.17 -24.19
C SER A 156 2.57 -25.10 -25.36
N ILE A 157 1.85 -23.98 -25.55
CA ILE A 157 0.88 -23.80 -26.64
C ILE A 157 1.58 -23.84 -28.00
N LEU A 158 2.78 -23.26 -28.11
CA LEU A 158 3.57 -23.21 -29.34
C LEU A 158 4.38 -24.48 -29.62
N GLY A 159 4.36 -25.47 -28.71
CA GLY A 159 5.17 -26.68 -28.88
C GLY A 159 6.69 -26.41 -28.82
N GLY A 160 7.08 -25.39 -28.04
CA GLY A 160 8.47 -25.06 -27.75
C GLY A 160 9.15 -24.04 -28.68
N SER A 161 8.49 -23.59 -29.75
CA SER A 161 9.01 -22.51 -30.61
C SER A 161 7.91 -21.85 -31.44
N GLY A 162 8.02 -20.56 -31.72
CA GLY A 162 7.06 -19.87 -32.58
C GLY A 162 7.07 -18.35 -32.40
N GLN A 163 6.06 -17.70 -32.96
CA GLN A 163 5.79 -16.27 -32.77
C GLN A 163 4.54 -16.11 -31.91
N MET A 164 4.57 -15.15 -30.99
CA MET A 164 3.41 -14.74 -30.20
C MET A 164 3.27 -13.22 -30.23
N ALA A 165 2.08 -12.75 -29.88
CA ALA A 165 1.79 -11.34 -29.64
C ALA A 165 1.40 -11.14 -28.18
N ILE A 166 1.68 -9.95 -27.65
CA ILE A 166 1.19 -9.47 -26.35
C ILE A 166 0.10 -8.45 -26.67
N LEU A 167 -1.07 -8.62 -26.05
CA LEU A 167 -2.23 -7.73 -26.19
C LEU A 167 -2.57 -7.13 -24.83
#